data_AF-A0A5M3YPK4-F1
#
_entry.id   AF-A0A5M3YPK4-F1
#
_cell.length_a   1.000
_cell.length_b   1.000
_cell.length_c   1.000
_cell.angle_alpha   90.00
_cell.angle_beta   90.00
_cell.angle_gamma   90.00
#
_symmetry.space_group_name_H-M   'P 1'
#
loop_
_entity.id
_entity.type
_entity.pdbx_description
1 polymer ?
#
loop_
_entity_poly.entity_id
_entity_poly.type
_entity_poly.pdbx_seq_one_letter_code
_entity_poly.pdbx_strand_id
1 'polypeptide(L)'
;MLLSMYRHVPRSLSPMVGAPRVVNITARPPRLNRPLPAFHSARDFSASSLLNAPDPLDQDAGAGERSQSNDSDPTLKGTILRMFETAATTFASIAVLGIAGYSYHQYYKYIILQKMENAFKPGDPALEVAGVTPPGQKDYHHEEHWVLRDEQPRIDQIISGHGGGRYFLIIGEKGTGKTSMLLEAMRKINGEGCAMFEAHGDLEIFRIRLGKALDFEFHEDYIGSLFSIKGPRDTTPLLDIERALNKLEKVAMTRRKRGKTPLILIINSTHLVRDDHDGQDLLEMIQQRAEQWAASNLVTTVLNSDDYWVYERLKRYATRMEVIPVSDLPKGRAIDALRRYRQRYFGEELSYDVLEQVYDKVGGRLSFLNRVAKAQDFMKLCNSICQAEKTWFLNKCWILGTEMDDDVMDEQKYSSAAMVLARALVEKEKEMEKTYDPKLGHILPEIPLHKAREIMTRADFIQSYDHENIFTIDSRAMVRADSVPMQNAFREICSWPGFDEHLENTLERIGDIESLGRTRELTIKDLWNQGKYQLAMRDHKGRESGIAEFSVVEKPEEDDEGKKDD
;
A
#
# COMPACT_ATOMS: atom_id res chain seq x y z
N MET A 1 -37.83 31.83 -54.78
CA MET A 1 -37.78 31.14 -56.10
C MET A 1 -36.33 31.10 -56.55
N LEU A 2 -35.87 29.94 -57.04
CA LEU A 2 -34.67 29.70 -57.89
C LEU A 2 -33.30 30.19 -57.35
N LEU A 3 -32.37 29.33 -56.88
CA LEU A 3 -31.50 28.39 -57.61
C LEU A 3 -30.65 29.02 -58.75
N SER A 4 -29.31 29.08 -58.59
CA SER A 4 -28.37 28.12 -59.24
C SER A 4 -26.91 28.63 -59.41
N MET A 5 -25.95 27.84 -58.89
CA MET A 5 -24.64 27.45 -59.46
C MET A 5 -23.54 28.43 -59.97
N TYR A 6 -22.38 28.37 -59.28
CA TYR A 6 -21.01 28.05 -59.79
C TYR A 6 -20.40 28.77 -61.03
N ARG A 7 -19.24 29.45 -60.85
CA ARG A 7 -17.88 28.90 -61.15
C ARG A 7 -16.67 29.86 -60.93
N HIS A 8 -15.59 29.26 -60.41
CA HIS A 8 -14.14 29.54 -60.59
C HIS A 8 -13.46 30.88 -60.25
N VAL A 9 -12.48 30.79 -59.33
CA VAL A 9 -11.22 31.59 -59.26
C VAL A 9 -10.04 30.60 -59.04
N PRO A 10 -8.83 30.81 -59.60
CA PRO A 10 -7.77 29.79 -59.62
C PRO A 10 -6.69 29.89 -58.52
N ARG A 11 -5.78 28.90 -58.55
CA ARG A 11 -4.74 28.50 -57.56
C ARG A 11 -3.62 29.52 -57.29
N SER A 12 -3.19 29.61 -56.03
CA SER A 12 -1.83 29.93 -55.50
C SER A 12 -1.93 30.11 -53.96
N LEU A 13 -1.01 29.73 -53.07
CA LEU A 13 0.19 28.85 -53.08
C LEU A 13 0.41 28.32 -51.64
N SER A 14 1.17 27.23 -51.45
CA SER A 14 1.57 26.72 -50.11
C SER A 14 2.91 27.32 -49.65
N PRO A 15 3.22 27.35 -48.33
CA PRO A 15 4.01 26.24 -47.79
C PRO A 15 3.68 25.79 -46.35
N MET A 16 3.97 24.50 -46.10
CA MET A 16 4.34 23.84 -44.84
C MET A 16 3.72 24.32 -43.50
N VAL A 17 2.79 23.50 -42.98
CA VAL A 17 2.52 23.37 -41.54
C VAL A 17 2.79 21.92 -41.13
N GLY A 18 3.61 21.72 -40.10
CA GLY A 18 3.86 20.40 -39.52
C GLY A 18 2.68 19.97 -38.64
N ALA A 19 2.04 18.85 -38.97
CA ALA A 19 0.96 18.29 -38.16
C ALA A 19 1.52 17.38 -37.04
N PRO A 20 1.02 17.46 -35.79
CA PRO A 20 1.34 16.50 -34.76
C PRO A 20 0.64 15.16 -35.04
N ARG A 21 1.35 14.04 -34.86
CA ARG A 21 0.79 12.69 -34.99
C ARG A 21 -0.21 12.41 -33.86
N VAL A 22 -1.48 12.28 -34.21
CA VAL A 22 -2.48 11.58 -33.38
C VAL A 22 -2.36 10.08 -33.66
N VAL A 23 -2.11 9.26 -32.63
CA VAL A 23 -2.16 7.79 -32.74
C VAL A 23 -3.41 7.31 -32.02
N ASN A 24 -4.48 7.07 -32.78
CA ASN A 24 -5.63 6.31 -32.32
C ASN A 24 -5.31 4.82 -32.44
N ILE A 25 -5.37 4.07 -31.34
CA ILE A 25 -5.54 2.61 -31.35
C ILE A 25 -6.70 2.26 -30.42
N THR A 26 -7.88 2.12 -31.02
CA THR A 26 -9.06 1.52 -30.40
C THR A 26 -9.18 0.05 -30.80
N ALA A 27 -9.89 -0.73 -29.96
CA ALA A 27 -10.36 -2.12 -30.11
C ALA A 27 -9.54 -3.20 -29.37
N ARG A 28 -10.07 -3.63 -28.22
CA ARG A 28 -9.82 -4.94 -27.63
C ARG A 28 -10.86 -5.94 -28.17
N PRO A 29 -10.47 -7.14 -28.64
CA PRO A 29 -11.41 -8.22 -28.92
C PRO A 29 -11.93 -8.89 -27.61
N PRO A 30 -13.08 -9.59 -27.65
CA PRO A 30 -13.68 -10.20 -26.48
C PRO A 30 -12.91 -11.43 -25.98
N ARG A 31 -12.96 -11.67 -24.66
CA ARG A 31 -12.41 -12.89 -24.02
C ARG A 31 -13.39 -14.05 -24.19
N LEU A 32 -12.98 -15.12 -24.87
CA LEU A 32 -13.67 -16.41 -24.76
C LEU A 32 -13.25 -17.12 -23.47
N ASN A 33 -14.23 -17.55 -22.67
CA ASN A 33 -14.02 -18.54 -21.61
C ASN A 33 -13.88 -19.94 -22.23
N ARG A 34 -12.79 -20.64 -21.89
CA ARG A 34 -12.74 -22.12 -21.89
C ARG A 34 -11.80 -22.61 -20.78
N PRO A 35 -12.05 -23.79 -20.19
CA PRO A 35 -11.41 -24.19 -18.94
C PRO A 35 -9.99 -24.72 -19.16
N LEU A 36 -9.14 -24.55 -18.15
CA LEU A 36 -7.82 -25.18 -18.08
C LEU A 36 -7.97 -26.67 -17.72
N PRO A 37 -7.40 -27.60 -18.50
CA PRO A 37 -7.34 -29.01 -18.12
C PRO A 37 -6.22 -29.25 -17.10
N ALA A 38 -6.48 -30.08 -16.10
CA ALA A 38 -5.43 -30.59 -15.23
C ALA A 38 -4.52 -31.56 -16.02
N PHE A 39 -3.20 -31.38 -15.92
CA PHE A 39 -2.24 -32.35 -16.40
C PHE A 39 -1.16 -32.63 -15.37
N HIS A 40 -1.15 -33.86 -14.87
CA HIS A 40 0.06 -34.47 -14.34
C HIS A 40 1.07 -34.65 -15.48
N SER A 41 2.34 -34.35 -15.23
CA SER A 41 3.44 -34.88 -16.03
C SER A 41 4.66 -35.16 -15.17
N ALA A 42 4.79 -36.41 -14.73
CA ALA A 42 6.11 -36.96 -14.47
C ALA A 42 6.75 -37.29 -15.83
N ARG A 43 7.96 -36.78 -16.09
CA ARG A 43 9.00 -37.54 -16.79
C ARG A 43 10.35 -36.85 -16.72
N ASP A 44 11.36 -37.71 -16.61
CA ASP A 44 12.77 -37.42 -16.72
C ASP A 44 13.11 -36.75 -18.05
N PHE A 45 14.11 -35.87 -18.05
CA PHE A 45 15.13 -35.91 -19.10
C PHE A 45 16.49 -35.48 -18.55
N SER A 46 17.47 -36.34 -18.77
CA SER A 46 18.89 -36.10 -18.53
C SER A 46 19.51 -35.30 -19.68
N ALA A 47 20.51 -34.45 -19.36
CA ALA A 47 21.86 -34.48 -19.93
C ALA A 47 22.56 -33.10 -19.92
N SER A 48 23.85 -33.11 -19.56
CA SER A 48 24.81 -32.00 -19.60
C SER A 48 24.52 -30.81 -18.65
N SER A 49 25.51 -30.20 -17.99
CA SER A 49 26.96 -30.39 -18.04
C SER A 49 27.58 -30.23 -16.64
N LEU A 50 28.25 -31.29 -16.16
CA LEU A 50 29.06 -31.23 -14.95
C LEU A 50 30.44 -30.65 -15.30
N LEU A 51 30.78 -29.52 -14.68
CA LEU A 51 32.16 -29.02 -14.68
C LEU A 51 32.98 -29.84 -13.68
N ASN A 52 34.04 -30.46 -14.19
CA ASN A 52 34.92 -31.40 -13.51
C ASN A 52 35.33 -30.98 -12.09
N ALA A 53 34.94 -31.80 -11.10
CA ALA A 53 35.75 -32.00 -9.89
C ALA A 53 36.70 -33.18 -10.14
N PRO A 54 37.97 -33.17 -9.66
CA PRO A 54 38.85 -34.31 -9.80
C PRO A 54 38.41 -35.46 -8.88
N ASP A 55 38.18 -36.64 -9.44
CA ASP A 55 38.00 -37.88 -8.69
C ASP A 55 39.38 -38.34 -8.16
N PRO A 56 39.58 -38.68 -6.86
CA PRO A 56 40.91 -38.95 -6.32
C PRO A 56 41.52 -40.32 -6.69
N LEU A 57 40.90 -41.08 -7.60
CA LEU A 57 41.20 -42.49 -7.85
C LEU A 57 41.40 -42.85 -9.33
N ASP A 58 42.11 -42.01 -10.08
CA ASP A 58 42.77 -42.41 -11.33
C ASP A 58 44.15 -41.73 -11.46
N GLN A 59 45.22 -42.49 -11.21
CA GLN A 59 46.55 -42.17 -11.71
C GLN A 59 47.17 -43.41 -12.36
N ASP A 60 47.52 -43.23 -13.63
CA ASP A 60 47.80 -44.27 -14.60
C ASP A 60 49.20 -44.89 -14.44
N ALA A 61 49.38 -46.09 -15.00
CA ALA A 61 50.63 -46.84 -14.93
C ALA A 61 51.51 -46.59 -16.16
N GLY A 62 52.77 -46.15 -15.98
CA GLY A 62 53.72 -46.12 -17.11
C GLY A 62 55.10 -45.51 -16.85
N ALA A 63 56.11 -46.39 -16.76
CA ALA A 63 57.57 -46.16 -16.89
C ALA A 63 58.25 -45.11 -15.96
N GLY A 64 59.32 -45.39 -15.21
CA GLY A 64 60.01 -46.66 -14.93
C GLY A 64 61.53 -46.50 -14.93
N GLU A 65 62.20 -46.85 -13.83
CA GLU A 65 63.58 -47.37 -13.86
C GLU A 65 63.95 -48.17 -12.60
N ARG A 66 65.08 -48.88 -12.66
CA ARG A 66 65.41 -50.04 -11.81
C ARG A 66 65.97 -49.68 -10.42
N SER A 67 65.53 -50.40 -9.40
CA SER A 67 66.46 -50.96 -8.40
C SER A 67 65.94 -52.29 -7.84
N GLN A 68 66.85 -53.22 -7.54
CA GLN A 68 66.54 -54.53 -6.96
C GLN A 68 66.43 -54.41 -5.43
N SER A 69 65.43 -55.05 -4.81
CA SER A 69 65.66 -56.06 -3.76
C SER A 69 64.36 -56.54 -3.10
N ASN A 70 64.33 -57.86 -2.82
CA ASN A 70 63.53 -58.59 -1.84
C ASN A 70 62.07 -58.16 -1.57
N ASP A 71 61.19 -58.89 -2.27
CA ASP A 71 60.16 -59.73 -1.66
C ASP A 71 60.18 -59.77 -0.11
N SER A 72 59.17 -59.15 0.50
CA SER A 72 58.84 -59.31 1.92
C SER A 72 57.35 -59.04 2.12
N ASP A 73 56.68 -59.94 2.84
CA ASP A 73 55.25 -59.91 3.10
C ASP A 73 54.76 -58.54 3.62
N PRO A 74 53.50 -58.15 3.34
CA PRO A 74 52.90 -56.94 3.90
C PRO A 74 52.79 -57.05 5.42
N THR A 75 53.87 -56.65 6.11
CA THR A 75 53.92 -56.66 7.56
C THR A 75 52.82 -55.74 8.10
N LEU A 76 51.98 -56.28 9.00
CA LEU A 76 50.87 -55.56 9.64
C LEU A 76 51.24 -54.14 10.09
N LYS A 77 52.48 -53.94 10.55
CA LYS A 77 53.03 -52.63 10.92
C LYS A 77 53.03 -51.61 9.77
N GLY A 78 53.43 -51.99 8.56
CA GLY A 78 53.43 -51.10 7.39
C GLY A 78 52.03 -50.73 6.93
N THR A 79 51.10 -51.70 6.93
CA THR A 79 49.69 -51.47 6.63
C THR A 79 49.03 -50.55 7.66
N ILE A 80 49.25 -50.79 8.96
CA ILE A 80 48.76 -49.93 10.05
C ILE A 80 49.33 -48.50 9.92
N LEU A 81 50.61 -48.35 9.57
CA LEU A 81 51.23 -47.04 9.42
C LEU A 81 50.67 -46.26 8.23
N ARG A 82 50.40 -46.92 7.09
CA ARG A 82 49.66 -46.33 5.97
C ARG A 82 48.21 -45.99 6.33
N MET A 83 47.51 -46.85 7.07
CA MET A 83 46.15 -46.54 7.55
C MET A 83 46.15 -45.32 8.48
N PHE A 84 47.18 -45.16 9.33
CA PHE A 84 47.34 -43.99 10.19
C PHE A 84 47.67 -42.73 9.38
N GLU A 85 48.53 -42.81 8.37
CA GLU A 85 48.86 -41.72 7.45
C GLU A 85 47.63 -41.25 6.65
N THR A 86 46.84 -42.17 6.09
CA THR A 86 45.56 -41.86 5.44
C THR A 86 44.59 -41.24 6.44
N ALA A 87 44.41 -41.82 7.64
CA ALA A 87 43.50 -41.30 8.65
C ALA A 87 43.90 -39.89 9.14
N ALA A 88 45.20 -39.64 9.33
CA ALA A 88 45.74 -38.33 9.68
C ALA A 88 45.52 -37.31 8.54
N THR A 89 45.68 -37.72 7.28
CA THR A 89 45.42 -36.87 6.11
C THR A 89 43.94 -36.51 6.00
N THR A 90 43.03 -37.48 6.14
CA THR A 90 41.58 -37.23 6.16
C THR A 90 41.18 -36.33 7.33
N PHE A 91 41.75 -36.56 8.52
CA PHE A 91 41.51 -35.71 9.69
C PHE A 91 42.02 -34.28 9.48
N ALA A 92 43.22 -34.10 8.91
CA ALA A 92 43.76 -32.79 8.57
C ALA A 92 42.86 -32.04 7.57
N SER A 93 42.39 -32.72 6.52
CA SER A 93 41.43 -32.15 5.55
C SER A 93 40.12 -31.73 6.21
N ILE A 94 39.54 -32.58 7.08
CA ILE A 94 38.32 -32.24 7.83
C ILE A 94 38.56 -31.05 8.78
N ALA A 95 39.72 -30.99 9.45
CA ALA A 95 40.09 -29.90 10.34
C ALA A 95 40.26 -28.57 9.60
N VAL A 96 40.92 -28.58 8.43
CA VAL A 96 41.07 -27.41 7.56
C VAL A 96 39.70 -26.95 7.05
N LEU A 97 38.83 -27.86 6.58
CA LEU A 97 37.46 -27.52 6.18
C LEU A 97 36.65 -26.93 7.33
N GLY A 98 36.76 -27.49 8.54
CA GLY A 98 36.09 -26.98 9.74
C GLY A 98 36.56 -25.58 10.14
N ILE A 99 37.87 -25.34 10.11
CA ILE A 99 38.46 -24.02 10.41
C ILE A 99 38.06 -23.00 9.33
N ALA A 100 38.11 -23.38 8.05
CA ALA A 100 37.73 -22.52 6.94
C ALA A 100 36.24 -22.15 7.01
N GLY A 101 35.36 -23.13 7.22
CA GLY A 101 33.92 -22.93 7.37
C GLY A 101 33.57 -22.06 8.58
N TYR A 102 34.19 -22.29 9.73
CA TYR A 102 34.00 -21.46 10.93
C TYR A 102 34.49 -20.02 10.71
N SER A 103 35.67 -19.85 10.11
CA SER A 103 36.26 -18.54 9.82
C SER A 103 35.40 -17.74 8.83
N TYR A 104 34.96 -18.39 7.74
CA TYR A 104 34.03 -17.80 6.79
C TYR A 104 32.70 -17.39 7.45
N HIS A 105 32.14 -18.26 8.31
CA HIS A 105 30.88 -17.98 8.98
C HIS A 105 30.97 -16.81 9.99
N GLN A 106 32.10 -16.65 10.68
CA GLN A 106 32.33 -15.48 11.55
C GLN A 106 32.58 -14.21 10.73
N TYR A 107 33.35 -14.30 9.64
CA TYR A 107 33.60 -13.19 8.71
C TYR A 107 32.30 -12.69 8.06
N TYR A 108 31.45 -13.59 7.58
CA TYR A 108 30.13 -13.27 7.02
C TYR A 108 29.22 -12.59 8.06
N LYS A 109 29.18 -13.10 9.31
CA LYS A 109 28.45 -12.46 10.42
C LYS A 109 28.94 -11.04 10.71
N TYR A 110 30.25 -10.80 10.62
CA TYR A 110 30.85 -9.48 10.79
C TYR A 110 30.49 -8.54 9.62
N ILE A 111 30.62 -9.00 8.36
CA ILE A 111 30.25 -8.22 7.17
C ILE A 111 28.79 -7.75 7.24
N ILE A 112 27.84 -8.63 7.58
CA ILE A 112 26.42 -8.24 7.65
C ILE A 112 26.20 -7.06 8.60
N LEU A 113 26.83 -7.08 9.77
CA LEU A 113 26.70 -5.99 10.76
C LEU A 113 27.43 -4.72 10.30
N GLN A 114 28.51 -4.85 9.53
CA GLN A 114 29.24 -3.71 8.96
C GLN A 114 28.48 -3.06 7.79
N LYS A 115 27.91 -3.85 6.88
CA LYS A 115 27.00 -3.40 5.82
C LYS A 115 25.83 -2.62 6.42
N MET A 116 25.14 -3.24 7.37
CA MET A 116 24.04 -2.58 8.08
C MET A 116 24.46 -1.36 8.91
N GLU A 117 25.71 -1.24 9.39
CA GLU A 117 26.21 0.02 9.94
C GLU A 117 26.47 1.08 8.85
N ASN A 118 26.85 0.68 7.63
CA ASN A 118 27.04 1.60 6.50
C ASN A 118 25.72 2.24 6.04
N ALA A 119 24.60 1.51 6.10
CA ALA A 119 23.28 2.03 5.73
C ALA A 119 22.87 3.31 6.51
N PHE A 120 23.40 3.50 7.72
CA PHE A 120 23.14 4.67 8.57
C PHE A 120 24.30 5.70 8.57
N LYS A 121 25.18 5.66 7.58
CA LYS A 121 26.21 6.69 7.35
C LYS A 121 25.64 7.85 6.53
N PRO A 122 26.27 9.03 6.55
CA PRO A 122 25.80 10.15 5.75
C PRO A 122 25.76 9.84 4.24
N GLY A 123 24.72 10.29 3.55
CA GLY A 123 24.42 9.93 2.16
C GLY A 123 23.41 8.78 2.01
N ASP A 124 22.28 8.85 2.71
CA ASP A 124 21.18 7.87 2.59
C ASP A 124 20.62 7.87 1.14
N PRO A 125 20.48 6.70 0.48
CA PRO A 125 19.98 6.60 -0.90
C PRO A 125 18.59 7.21 -1.13
N ALA A 126 17.72 7.27 -0.12
CA ALA A 126 16.42 7.92 -0.22
C ALA A 126 16.55 9.43 -0.45
N LEU A 127 17.64 10.05 0.03
CA LEU A 127 17.97 11.44 -0.26
C LEU A 127 18.39 11.60 -1.73
N GLU A 128 19.27 10.74 -2.23
CA GLU A 128 19.69 10.77 -3.65
C GLU A 128 18.51 10.58 -4.61
N VAL A 129 17.65 9.60 -4.34
CA VAL A 129 16.43 9.31 -5.14
C VAL A 129 15.43 10.47 -5.09
N ALA A 130 15.33 11.18 -3.97
CA ALA A 130 14.47 12.35 -3.81
C ALA A 130 15.10 13.66 -4.36
N GLY A 131 16.30 13.60 -4.96
CA GLY A 131 17.01 14.80 -5.43
C GLY A 131 17.41 15.74 -4.29
N VAL A 132 17.67 15.18 -3.11
CA VAL A 132 18.07 15.89 -1.89
C VAL A 132 19.59 15.97 -1.81
N THR A 133 20.17 17.13 -2.08
CA THR A 133 21.62 17.32 -1.99
C THR A 133 22.12 17.53 -0.55
N PRO A 134 23.37 17.12 -0.23
CA PRO A 134 24.01 17.36 1.06
C PRO A 134 24.03 18.83 1.51
N PRO A 135 24.03 19.11 2.82
CA PRO A 135 24.07 20.46 3.34
C PRO A 135 25.36 21.19 2.93
N GLY A 136 25.19 22.31 2.20
CA GLY A 136 26.29 23.16 1.73
C GLY A 136 26.42 23.25 0.21
N GLN A 137 25.86 22.31 -0.55
CA GLN A 137 25.67 22.48 -1.99
C GLN A 137 24.40 23.29 -2.26
N LYS A 138 24.50 24.33 -3.09
CA LYS A 138 23.35 25.09 -3.59
C LYS A 138 22.74 24.32 -4.76
N ASP A 139 21.55 23.79 -4.59
CA ASP A 139 20.79 23.17 -5.68
C ASP A 139 19.46 23.90 -5.92
N TYR A 140 19.19 24.19 -7.19
CA TYR A 140 18.01 24.92 -7.64
C TYR A 140 16.73 24.07 -7.60
N HIS A 141 16.83 22.75 -7.48
CA HIS A 141 15.67 21.86 -7.45
C HIS A 141 15.11 21.56 -6.05
N HIS A 142 15.82 21.87 -4.96
CA HIS A 142 15.46 21.29 -3.66
C HIS A 142 14.61 22.20 -2.74
N GLU A 143 14.89 23.51 -2.72
CA GLU A 143 13.98 24.50 -2.10
C GLU A 143 12.60 24.58 -2.83
N GLU A 144 12.40 23.88 -3.96
CA GLU A 144 11.13 23.79 -4.71
C GLU A 144 9.92 23.36 -3.87
N HIS A 145 10.16 22.62 -2.79
CA HIS A 145 9.11 21.98 -1.98
C HIS A 145 9.02 22.54 -0.55
N TRP A 146 9.90 23.46 -0.16
CA TRP A 146 10.10 23.76 1.26
C TRP A 146 9.23 24.89 1.82
N VAL A 147 8.26 24.51 2.65
CA VAL A 147 7.46 25.44 3.48
C VAL A 147 7.75 25.20 4.94
N LEU A 148 8.17 26.25 5.65
CA LEU A 148 8.33 26.23 7.10
C LEU A 148 6.97 25.99 7.77
N ARG A 149 6.80 24.79 8.35
CA ARG A 149 5.66 24.46 9.21
C ARG A 149 6.01 24.55 10.69
N ASP A 150 4.99 24.55 11.53
CA ASP A 150 5.13 24.64 12.98
C ASP A 150 5.57 23.30 13.60
N GLU A 151 5.29 22.17 12.95
CA GLU A 151 5.75 20.85 13.39
C GLU A 151 7.21 20.57 13.01
N GLN A 152 7.82 21.32 12.09
CA GLN A 152 9.16 20.98 11.57
C GLN A 152 10.27 20.97 12.64
N PRO A 153 10.39 21.94 13.56
CA PRO A 153 11.45 21.92 14.57
C PRO A 153 11.42 20.66 15.44
N ARG A 154 10.21 20.10 15.63
CA ARG A 154 9.99 18.84 16.35
C ARG A 154 10.40 17.63 15.52
N ILE A 155 10.09 17.60 14.22
CA ILE A 155 10.59 16.55 13.31
C ILE A 155 12.12 16.59 13.22
N ASP A 156 12.72 17.77 13.09
CA ASP A 156 14.19 17.96 13.10
C ASP A 156 14.83 17.38 14.38
N GLN A 157 14.21 17.62 15.55
CA GLN A 157 14.67 17.07 16.83
C GLN A 157 14.56 15.53 16.90
N ILE A 158 13.48 14.96 16.36
CA ILE A 158 13.27 13.50 16.34
C ILE A 158 14.32 12.84 15.43
N ILE A 159 14.44 13.32 14.18
CA ILE A 159 15.31 12.73 13.16
C ILE A 159 16.80 12.93 13.48
N SER A 160 17.18 13.99 14.21
CA SER A 160 18.55 14.15 14.74
C SER A 160 18.89 13.24 15.93
N GLY A 161 18.01 12.32 16.33
CA GLY A 161 18.27 11.36 17.42
C GLY A 161 17.98 11.87 18.83
N HIS A 162 17.34 13.02 18.97
CA HIS A 162 16.98 13.61 20.27
C HIS A 162 15.54 13.26 20.72
N GLY A 163 14.75 12.57 19.88
CA GLY A 163 13.40 12.07 20.20
C GLY A 163 13.35 10.74 20.97
N GLY A 164 14.41 10.39 21.71
CA GLY A 164 14.57 9.09 22.37
C GLY A 164 13.48 8.73 23.40
N GLY A 165 13.30 7.44 23.65
CA GLY A 165 12.31 6.94 24.62
C GLY A 165 10.89 6.71 24.08
N ARG A 166 10.64 7.10 22.82
CA ARG A 166 9.36 7.04 22.09
C ARG A 166 9.54 6.53 20.66
N TYR A 167 8.44 6.16 20.01
CA TYR A 167 8.33 6.05 18.55
C TYR A 167 7.16 6.89 18.07
N PHE A 168 7.18 7.28 16.80
CA PHE A 168 6.30 8.34 16.29
C PHE A 168 5.42 7.85 15.16
N LEU A 169 4.15 8.27 15.18
CA LEU A 169 3.23 8.14 14.05
C LEU A 169 2.89 9.54 13.53
N ILE A 170 3.39 9.88 12.36
CA ILE A 170 2.99 11.09 11.63
C ILE A 170 1.74 10.72 10.84
N ILE A 171 0.65 11.48 11.02
CA ILE A 171 -0.66 11.23 10.41
C ILE A 171 -1.24 12.54 9.86
N GLY A 172 -1.99 12.47 8.78
CA GLY A 172 -2.67 13.62 8.17
C GLY A 172 -2.96 13.35 6.71
N GLU A 173 -3.61 14.27 6.01
CA GLU A 173 -4.20 13.97 4.70
C GLU A 173 -3.13 13.77 3.60
N LYS A 174 -3.52 13.13 2.51
CA LYS A 174 -2.65 12.90 1.35
C LYS A 174 -2.21 14.21 0.73
N GLY A 175 -0.90 14.38 0.56
CA GLY A 175 -0.33 15.60 -0.02
C GLY A 175 -0.31 16.81 0.91
N THR A 176 -0.53 16.64 2.22
CA THR A 176 -0.26 17.68 3.23
C THR A 176 1.21 18.06 3.29
N GLY A 177 2.14 17.11 3.12
CA GLY A 177 3.60 17.35 3.07
C GLY A 177 4.47 16.55 4.05
N LYS A 178 3.91 15.53 4.72
CA LYS A 178 4.60 14.69 5.73
C LYS A 178 5.94 14.13 5.26
N THR A 179 6.00 13.54 4.06
CA THR A 179 7.23 12.98 3.48
C THR A 179 8.31 14.04 3.25
N SER A 180 7.91 15.24 2.78
CA SER A 180 8.84 16.35 2.55
C SER A 180 9.47 16.88 3.86
N MET A 181 8.73 16.84 4.97
CA MET A 181 9.24 17.20 6.30
C MET A 181 10.31 16.21 6.80
N LEU A 182 10.11 14.91 6.55
CA LEU A 182 11.05 13.85 6.91
C LEU A 182 12.35 13.97 6.11
N LEU A 183 12.25 14.15 4.79
CA LEU A 183 13.40 14.31 3.91
C LEU A 183 14.23 15.57 4.25
N GLU A 184 13.58 16.70 4.56
CA GLU A 184 14.27 17.92 4.98
C GLU A 184 14.98 17.74 6.34
N ALA A 185 14.37 17.02 7.28
CA ALA A 185 14.99 16.73 8.57
C ALA A 185 16.20 15.80 8.43
N MET A 186 16.13 14.78 7.57
CA MET A 186 17.27 13.93 7.20
C MET A 186 18.37 14.75 6.51
N ARG A 187 18.02 15.65 5.59
CA ARG A 187 18.98 16.51 4.87
C ARG A 187 19.83 17.37 5.81
N LYS A 188 19.23 17.94 6.87
CA LYS A 188 19.93 18.77 7.87
C LYS A 188 21.07 18.02 8.58
N ILE A 189 20.98 16.70 8.67
CA ILE A 189 22.01 15.82 9.25
C ILE A 189 22.71 14.96 8.19
N ASN A 190 22.52 15.28 6.90
CA ASN A 190 23.02 14.52 5.74
C ASN A 190 22.68 13.00 5.78
N GLY A 191 21.56 12.63 6.40
CA GLY A 191 21.16 11.24 6.62
C GLY A 191 21.91 10.49 7.73
N GLU A 192 22.79 11.13 8.52
CA GLU A 192 23.52 10.39 9.57
C GLU A 192 22.56 9.74 10.57
N GLY A 193 22.72 8.43 10.78
CA GLY A 193 21.93 7.69 11.76
C GLY A 193 20.51 7.36 11.30
N CYS A 194 20.13 7.69 10.06
CA CYS A 194 18.81 7.41 9.49
C CYS A 194 18.85 6.28 8.46
N ALA A 195 17.73 5.59 8.30
CA ALA A 195 17.39 4.77 7.14
C ALA A 195 15.90 4.94 6.83
N MET A 196 15.55 5.14 5.56
CA MET A 196 14.16 5.35 5.11
C MET A 196 13.75 4.40 4.00
N PHE A 197 12.53 3.87 4.06
CA PHE A 197 11.92 3.11 2.96
C PHE A 197 10.40 3.28 2.91
N GLU A 198 9.79 2.93 1.77
CA GLU A 198 8.35 2.94 1.59
C GLU A 198 7.72 1.57 1.90
N ALA A 199 6.69 1.54 2.74
CA ALA A 199 5.88 0.36 2.97
C ALA A 199 5.16 -0.10 1.70
N HIS A 200 4.68 -1.34 1.72
CA HIS A 200 3.99 -1.99 0.61
C HIS A 200 3.01 -3.04 1.14
N GLY A 201 1.91 -3.26 0.44
CA GLY A 201 0.87 -4.24 0.80
C GLY A 201 1.20 -5.69 0.41
N ASP A 202 2.44 -5.96 0.03
CA ASP A 202 2.97 -7.28 -0.28
C ASP A 202 4.22 -7.47 0.60
N LEU A 203 4.23 -8.54 1.39
CA LEU A 203 5.29 -8.78 2.37
C LEU A 203 6.65 -9.06 1.74
N GLU A 204 6.71 -9.63 0.53
CA GLU A 204 7.99 -9.85 -0.18
C GLU A 204 8.58 -8.52 -0.64
N ILE A 205 7.74 -7.64 -1.19
CA ILE A 205 8.19 -6.31 -1.62
C ILE A 205 8.57 -5.46 -0.40
N PHE A 206 7.83 -5.56 0.71
CA PHE A 206 8.20 -4.92 1.98
C PHE A 206 9.56 -5.41 2.48
N ARG A 207 9.76 -6.74 2.51
CA ARG A 207 11.03 -7.39 2.89
C ARG A 207 12.19 -6.87 2.04
N ILE A 208 12.06 -6.89 0.72
CA ILE A 208 13.11 -6.43 -0.22
C ILE A 208 13.43 -4.94 -0.01
N ARG A 209 12.42 -4.10 0.20
CA ARG A 209 12.62 -2.65 0.46
C ARG A 209 13.33 -2.40 1.79
N LEU A 210 12.93 -3.09 2.85
CA LEU A 210 13.61 -3.05 4.15
C LEU A 210 15.07 -3.52 4.04
N GLY A 211 15.32 -4.62 3.32
CA GLY A 211 16.67 -5.14 3.08
C GLY A 211 17.57 -4.11 2.41
N LYS A 212 17.08 -3.48 1.32
CA LYS A 212 17.81 -2.41 0.62
C LYS A 212 18.13 -1.21 1.53
N ALA A 213 17.15 -0.75 2.32
CA ALA A 213 17.35 0.40 3.21
C ALA A 213 18.25 0.09 4.42
N LEU A 214 18.45 -1.19 4.77
CA LEU A 214 19.35 -1.63 5.83
C LEU A 214 20.67 -2.23 5.33
N ASP A 215 21.00 -2.14 4.03
CA ASP A 215 22.12 -2.84 3.38
C ASP A 215 22.20 -4.33 3.83
N PHE A 216 21.04 -4.99 3.81
CA PHE A 216 20.83 -6.34 4.33
C PHE A 216 20.36 -7.28 3.22
N GLU A 217 21.28 -8.13 2.77
CA GLU A 217 21.00 -9.27 1.90
C GLU A 217 20.37 -10.40 2.71
N PHE A 218 19.19 -10.84 2.29
CA PHE A 218 18.52 -12.01 2.87
C PHE A 218 19.24 -13.31 2.44
N HIS A 219 18.92 -14.43 3.10
CA HIS A 219 19.69 -15.66 2.99
C HIS A 219 19.56 -16.42 1.64
N GLU A 220 18.86 -15.85 0.66
CA GLU A 220 18.83 -16.31 -0.74
C GLU A 220 20.25 -16.44 -1.33
N ASP A 221 21.17 -15.53 -0.97
CA ASP A 221 22.58 -15.53 -1.41
C ASP A 221 23.54 -16.27 -0.44
N TYR A 222 23.03 -17.05 0.53
CA TYR A 222 23.92 -17.75 1.48
C TYR A 222 24.64 -18.96 0.84
N ILE A 223 25.85 -18.69 0.36
CA ILE A 223 26.86 -19.62 -0.19
C ILE A 223 27.10 -20.90 0.67
N GLY A 224 26.68 -20.95 1.94
CA GLY A 224 26.74 -22.17 2.76
C GLY A 224 25.98 -23.38 2.20
N SER A 225 25.08 -23.17 1.23
CA SER A 225 24.48 -24.24 0.42
C SER A 225 25.53 -25.11 -0.29
N LEU A 226 26.65 -24.52 -0.76
CA LEU A 226 27.78 -25.25 -1.37
C LEU A 226 28.50 -26.21 -0.40
N PHE A 227 28.32 -26.04 0.91
CA PHE A 227 28.91 -26.89 1.94
C PHE A 227 27.89 -27.85 2.57
N SER A 228 26.67 -27.99 2.00
CA SER A 228 25.54 -28.70 2.60
C SER A 228 25.19 -28.23 4.03
N ILE A 229 25.66 -27.03 4.42
CA ILE A 229 25.25 -26.39 5.67
C ILE A 229 23.84 -25.90 5.43
N LYS A 230 22.86 -26.68 5.89
CA LYS A 230 21.44 -26.38 5.75
C LYS A 230 21.19 -24.94 6.20
N GLY A 231 20.80 -24.09 5.26
CA GLY A 231 20.40 -22.73 5.54
C GLY A 231 19.21 -22.70 6.51
N PRO A 232 18.83 -21.52 7.02
CA PRO A 232 17.53 -21.37 7.63
C PRO A 232 16.47 -21.92 6.65
N ARG A 233 15.55 -22.77 7.14
CA ARG A 233 14.43 -23.29 6.33
C ARG A 233 13.72 -22.15 5.60
N ASP A 234 13.11 -22.47 4.45
CA ASP A 234 12.18 -21.62 3.71
C ASP A 234 11.38 -20.75 4.68
N THR A 235 11.68 -19.46 4.71
CA THR A 235 11.09 -18.54 5.66
C THR A 235 10.03 -17.69 5.02
N THR A 236 8.94 -17.50 5.77
CA THR A 236 7.96 -16.49 5.43
C THR A 236 8.62 -15.11 5.48
N PRO A 237 8.20 -14.16 4.63
CA PRO A 237 8.82 -12.84 4.58
C PRO A 237 8.82 -12.11 5.93
N LEU A 238 7.77 -12.32 6.73
CA LEU A 238 7.64 -11.82 8.09
C LEU A 238 8.79 -12.26 9.01
N LEU A 239 9.21 -13.54 8.95
CA LEU A 239 10.33 -14.06 9.74
C LEU A 239 11.68 -13.49 9.28
N ASP A 240 11.83 -13.18 7.99
CA ASP A 240 13.04 -12.56 7.46
C ASP A 240 13.12 -11.06 7.76
N ILE A 241 12.00 -10.35 7.73
CA ILE A 241 11.88 -8.98 8.27
C ILE A 241 12.32 -8.99 9.74
N GLU A 242 11.74 -9.86 10.58
CA GLU A 242 12.09 -9.99 12.00
C GLU A 242 13.59 -10.29 12.20
N ARG A 243 14.22 -11.12 11.36
CA ARG A 243 15.67 -11.36 11.39
C ARG A 243 16.48 -10.11 11.06
N ALA A 244 16.07 -9.31 10.09
CA ALA A 244 16.73 -8.04 9.75
C ALA A 244 16.63 -7.05 10.93
N LEU A 245 15.45 -6.92 11.55
CA LEU A 245 15.24 -6.07 12.74
C LEU A 245 16.10 -6.55 13.94
N ASN A 246 16.24 -7.87 14.15
CA ASN A 246 17.15 -8.44 15.15
C ASN A 246 18.64 -8.15 14.90
N LYS A 247 19.05 -7.91 13.64
CA LYS A 247 20.41 -7.50 13.28
C LYS A 247 20.59 -6.00 13.51
N LEU A 248 19.58 -5.21 13.15
CA LEU A 248 19.52 -3.77 13.38
C LEU A 248 19.70 -3.44 14.88
N GLU A 249 19.05 -4.20 15.76
CA GLU A 249 19.21 -4.05 17.22
C GLU A 249 20.66 -4.28 17.68
N LYS A 250 21.42 -5.17 17.03
CA LYS A 250 22.85 -5.42 17.35
C LYS A 250 23.74 -4.28 16.87
N VAL A 251 23.42 -3.67 15.72
CA VAL A 251 24.09 -2.46 15.24
C VAL A 251 23.78 -1.29 16.18
N ALA A 252 22.51 -1.10 16.56
CA ALA A 252 22.07 -0.07 17.51
C ALA A 252 22.75 -0.20 18.88
N MET A 253 22.83 -1.41 19.46
CA MET A 253 23.56 -1.65 20.71
C MET A 253 25.05 -1.30 20.58
N THR A 254 25.68 -1.59 19.45
CA THR A 254 27.08 -1.26 19.18
C THR A 254 27.28 0.25 19.03
N ARG A 255 26.36 0.94 18.34
CA ARG A 255 26.32 2.40 18.20
C ARG A 255 26.16 3.09 19.56
N ARG A 256 25.24 2.60 20.42
CA ARG A 256 25.05 3.11 21.80
C ARG A 256 26.30 2.95 22.67
N LYS A 257 27.01 1.82 22.57
CA LYS A 257 28.31 1.62 23.26
C LYS A 257 29.40 2.61 22.83
N ARG A 258 29.31 3.16 21.62
CA ARG A 258 30.20 4.22 21.10
C ARG A 258 29.75 5.63 21.49
N GLY A 259 28.74 5.78 22.35
CA GLY A 259 28.23 7.08 22.81
C GLY A 259 27.47 7.89 21.75
N LYS A 260 27.09 7.26 20.63
CA LYS A 260 26.32 7.91 19.56
C LYS A 260 24.81 7.90 19.87
N THR A 261 24.08 8.79 19.20
CA THR A 261 22.61 8.84 19.19
C THR A 261 21.97 7.51 18.75
N PRO A 262 20.70 7.24 19.13
CA PRO A 262 19.91 6.13 18.59
C PRO A 262 19.87 6.13 17.05
N LEU A 263 19.61 4.97 16.45
CA LEU A 263 19.29 4.90 15.02
C LEU A 263 17.85 5.37 14.78
N ILE A 264 17.58 5.96 13.61
CA ILE A 264 16.24 6.33 13.16
C ILE A 264 15.83 5.40 12.03
N LEU A 265 14.69 4.71 12.18
CA LEU A 265 14.09 3.90 11.12
C LEU A 265 12.78 4.53 10.67
N ILE A 266 12.73 5.01 9.43
CA ILE A 266 11.57 5.69 8.85
C ILE A 266 10.84 4.74 7.91
N ILE A 267 9.60 4.39 8.26
CA ILE A 267 8.70 3.58 7.43
C ILE A 267 7.65 4.52 6.83
N ASN A 268 7.90 4.92 5.59
CA ASN A 268 7.04 5.84 4.86
C ASN A 268 5.80 5.14 4.31
N SER A 269 4.70 5.88 4.16
CA SER A 269 3.45 5.42 3.54
C SER A 269 2.88 4.13 4.16
N THR A 270 2.88 4.03 5.49
CA THR A 270 2.44 2.84 6.26
C THR A 270 1.02 2.38 5.93
N HIS A 271 0.15 3.31 5.50
CA HIS A 271 -1.20 3.04 4.99
C HIS A 271 -1.25 2.14 3.74
N LEU A 272 -0.13 1.94 3.04
CA LEU A 272 -0.03 1.01 1.91
C LEU A 272 0.09 -0.46 2.34
N VAL A 273 0.36 -0.75 3.62
CA VAL A 273 0.18 -2.10 4.17
C VAL A 273 -1.31 -2.44 4.09
N ARG A 274 -1.67 -3.66 3.71
CA ARG A 274 -3.08 -4.06 3.63
C ARG A 274 -3.66 -4.28 5.03
N ASP A 275 -4.94 -4.00 5.19
CA ASP A 275 -5.70 -4.40 6.38
C ASP A 275 -6.21 -5.86 6.23
N ASP A 276 -5.31 -6.76 5.87
CA ASP A 276 -5.49 -8.21 5.84
C ASP A 276 -4.66 -8.87 6.95
N HIS A 277 -4.79 -10.20 7.12
CA HIS A 277 -4.09 -10.92 8.20
C HIS A 277 -2.57 -10.71 8.17
N ASP A 278 -1.97 -10.78 6.98
CA ASP A 278 -0.52 -10.65 6.76
C ASP A 278 -0.03 -9.23 7.06
N GLY A 279 -0.78 -8.20 6.62
CA GLY A 279 -0.46 -6.81 6.91
C GLY A 279 -0.71 -6.42 8.37
N GLN A 280 -1.75 -6.97 9.01
CA GLN A 280 -2.02 -6.78 10.43
C GLN A 280 -0.94 -7.42 11.31
N ASP A 281 -0.41 -8.59 10.96
CA ASP A 281 0.70 -9.24 11.65
C ASP A 281 2.01 -8.45 11.47
N LEU A 282 2.26 -7.95 10.25
CA LEU A 282 3.41 -7.08 9.95
C LEU A 282 3.41 -5.81 10.82
N LEU A 283 2.29 -5.09 10.88
CA LEU A 283 2.18 -3.88 11.69
C LEU A 283 2.34 -4.16 13.19
N GLU A 284 1.80 -5.28 13.67
CA GLU A 284 1.93 -5.67 15.08
C GLU A 284 3.37 -6.02 15.45
N MET A 285 4.08 -6.78 14.62
CA MET A 285 5.50 -7.08 14.80
C MET A 285 6.35 -5.79 14.79
N ILE A 286 6.12 -4.89 13.83
CA ILE A 286 6.79 -3.58 13.76
C ILE A 286 6.52 -2.77 15.02
N GLN A 287 5.28 -2.78 15.52
CA GLN A 287 4.90 -2.08 16.73
C GLN A 287 5.59 -2.64 17.98
N GLN A 288 5.59 -3.97 18.17
CA GLN A 288 6.26 -4.63 19.29
C GLN A 288 7.76 -4.29 19.31
N ARG A 289 8.41 -4.27 18.13
CA ARG A 289 9.79 -3.82 17.96
C ARG A 289 9.99 -2.35 18.30
N ALA A 290 9.11 -1.46 17.82
CA ALA A 290 9.17 -0.04 18.11
C ALA A 290 9.01 0.28 19.61
N GLU A 291 8.09 -0.40 20.31
CA GLU A 291 7.95 -0.31 21.77
C GLU A 291 9.22 -0.76 22.52
N GLN A 292 9.79 -1.91 22.15
CA GLN A 292 11.03 -2.44 22.74
C GLN A 292 12.22 -1.49 22.52
N TRP A 293 12.38 -0.95 21.31
CA TRP A 293 13.48 -0.06 20.97
C TRP A 293 13.34 1.34 21.57
N ALA A 294 12.12 1.86 21.66
CA ALA A 294 11.80 3.06 22.42
C ALA A 294 12.13 2.88 23.92
N ALA A 295 11.74 1.76 24.52
CA ALA A 295 12.04 1.46 25.93
C ALA A 295 13.54 1.34 26.24
N SER A 296 14.33 0.83 25.29
CA SER A 296 15.77 0.60 25.44
C SER A 296 16.66 1.73 24.88
N ASN A 297 16.04 2.74 24.26
CA ASN A 297 16.67 3.85 23.55
C ASN A 297 17.74 3.40 22.53
N LEU A 298 17.39 2.43 21.70
CA LEU A 298 18.26 1.84 20.67
C LEU A 298 17.93 2.35 19.26
N VAL A 299 16.65 2.31 18.91
CA VAL A 299 16.12 2.75 17.62
C VAL A 299 14.86 3.58 17.88
N THR A 300 14.72 4.71 17.19
CA THR A 300 13.51 5.50 17.14
C THR A 300 12.81 5.20 15.81
N THR A 301 11.70 4.49 15.87
CA THR A 301 10.87 4.23 14.68
C THR A 301 9.97 5.44 14.39
N VAL A 302 9.87 5.82 13.12
CA VAL A 302 8.96 6.86 12.64
C VAL A 302 8.10 6.27 11.53
N LEU A 303 6.80 6.17 11.78
CA LEU A 303 5.78 5.71 10.84
C LEU A 303 5.10 6.94 10.22
N ASN A 304 4.81 6.91 8.91
CA ASN A 304 4.06 7.97 8.23
C ASN A 304 2.83 7.39 7.54
N SER A 305 1.63 7.83 7.93
CA SER A 305 0.34 7.36 7.39
C SER A 305 -0.49 8.51 6.82
N ASP A 306 -1.19 8.24 5.73
CA ASP A 306 -2.21 9.15 5.20
C ASP A 306 -3.55 8.80 5.88
N ASP A 307 -3.86 7.51 6.00
CA ASP A 307 -5.10 6.96 6.54
C ASP A 307 -5.11 6.80 8.07
N TYR A 308 -6.32 6.84 8.66
CA TYR A 308 -6.60 6.69 10.09
C TYR A 308 -6.53 5.26 10.62
N TRP A 309 -6.81 4.24 9.80
CA TRP A 309 -6.87 2.85 10.25
C TRP A 309 -5.54 2.36 10.87
N VAL A 310 -4.40 2.86 10.38
CA VAL A 310 -3.06 2.61 10.94
C VAL A 310 -2.97 3.10 12.39
N TYR A 311 -3.51 4.28 12.69
CA TYR A 311 -3.58 4.79 14.06
C TYR A 311 -4.52 3.92 14.92
N GLU A 312 -5.70 3.53 14.41
CA GLU A 312 -6.65 2.67 15.16
C GLU A 312 -6.04 1.30 15.49
N ARG A 313 -5.31 0.68 14.54
CA ARG A 313 -4.59 -0.59 14.76
C ARG A 313 -3.49 -0.45 15.81
N LEU A 314 -2.65 0.58 15.70
CA LEU A 314 -1.53 0.80 16.61
C LEU A 314 -1.98 1.27 18.01
N LYS A 315 -3.14 1.92 18.15
CA LYS A 315 -3.64 2.39 19.45
C LYS A 315 -3.78 1.28 20.50
N ARG A 316 -3.93 0.02 20.08
CA ARG A 316 -4.09 -1.16 20.96
C ARG A 316 -2.88 -1.41 21.89
N TYR A 317 -1.66 -1.17 21.41
CA TYR A 317 -0.42 -1.44 22.16
C TYR A 317 0.47 -0.21 22.34
N ALA A 318 -0.07 0.99 22.11
CA ALA A 318 0.61 2.27 22.15
C ALA A 318 0.91 2.78 23.58
N THR A 319 1.99 2.26 24.19
CA THR A 319 2.52 2.76 25.48
C THR A 319 3.53 3.90 25.28
N ARG A 320 4.33 3.82 24.21
CA ARG A 320 5.40 4.80 23.87
C ARG A 320 5.20 5.47 22.52
N MET A 321 4.08 5.20 21.85
CA MET A 321 3.71 5.88 20.62
C MET A 321 3.39 7.34 20.91
N GLU A 322 3.86 8.23 20.04
CA GLU A 322 3.41 9.62 20.02
C GLU A 322 2.93 10.00 18.63
N VAL A 323 1.71 10.54 18.56
CA VAL A 323 1.07 10.93 17.30
C VAL A 323 1.41 12.40 16.99
N ILE A 324 1.82 12.65 15.75
CA ILE A 324 2.09 13.99 15.21
C ILE A 324 1.10 14.23 14.06
N PRO A 325 -0.03 14.92 14.32
CA PRO A 325 -0.94 15.31 13.25
C PRO A 325 -0.30 16.39 12.36
N VAL A 326 -0.51 16.29 11.05
CA VAL A 326 -0.01 17.23 10.04
C VAL A 326 -1.16 17.55 9.09
N SER A 327 -1.88 18.64 9.38
CA SER A 327 -3.01 19.11 8.59
C SER A 327 -2.59 20.02 7.43
N ASP A 328 -3.57 20.47 6.63
CA ASP A 328 -3.43 21.60 5.71
C ASP A 328 -2.84 22.87 6.38
N LEU A 329 -2.18 23.70 5.58
CA LEU A 329 -1.55 24.95 6.06
C LEU A 329 -2.60 26.02 6.42
N PRO A 330 -2.44 26.72 7.57
CA PRO A 330 -3.22 27.91 7.87
C PRO A 330 -3.05 28.98 6.78
N LYS A 331 -4.10 29.77 6.52
CA LYS A 331 -4.19 30.78 5.44
C LYS A 331 -2.91 31.61 5.27
N GLY A 332 -2.38 32.19 6.34
CA GLY A 332 -1.15 32.99 6.27
C GLY A 332 0.07 32.21 5.73
N ARG A 333 0.27 30.97 6.21
CA ARG A 333 1.36 30.07 5.73
C ARG A 333 1.12 29.61 4.30
N ALA A 334 -0.14 29.36 3.93
CA ALA A 334 -0.52 28.96 2.57
C ALA A 334 -0.26 30.07 1.54
N ILE A 335 -0.64 31.31 1.86
CA ILE A 335 -0.37 32.50 1.02
C ILE A 335 1.13 32.75 0.89
N ASP A 336 1.89 32.66 1.99
CA ASP A 336 3.36 32.80 1.95
C ASP A 336 4.04 31.70 1.13
N ALA A 337 3.58 30.45 1.23
CA ALA A 337 4.05 29.34 0.42
C ALA A 337 3.80 29.60 -1.07
N LEU A 338 2.56 29.97 -1.43
CA LEU A 338 2.16 30.26 -2.81
C LEU A 338 2.97 31.42 -3.40
N ARG A 339 3.20 32.51 -2.63
CA ARG A 339 4.06 33.63 -3.04
C ARG A 339 5.49 33.18 -3.32
N ARG A 340 6.10 32.40 -2.42
CA ARG A 340 7.48 31.89 -2.60
C ARG A 340 7.61 30.98 -3.80
N TYR A 341 6.65 30.08 -4.02
CA TYR A 341 6.65 29.20 -5.19
C TYR A 341 6.48 30.00 -6.49
N ARG A 342 5.60 31.01 -6.53
CA ARG A 342 5.43 31.91 -7.69
C ARG A 342 6.72 32.66 -8.04
N GLN A 343 7.33 33.29 -7.04
CA GLN A 343 8.59 34.00 -7.21
C GLN A 343 9.72 33.07 -7.65
N ARG A 344 9.70 31.80 -7.23
CA ARG A 344 10.68 30.79 -7.63
C ARG A 344 10.51 30.34 -9.09
N TYR A 345 9.32 29.91 -9.48
CA TYR A 345 9.11 29.26 -10.79
C TYR A 345 8.98 30.25 -11.95
N PHE A 346 8.45 31.45 -11.69
CA PHE A 346 8.16 32.45 -12.73
C PHE A 346 8.84 33.81 -12.49
N GLY A 347 9.42 34.06 -11.31
CA GLY A 347 9.90 35.40 -10.93
C GLY A 347 8.78 36.40 -10.65
N GLU A 348 7.55 35.90 -10.43
CA GLU A 348 6.33 36.70 -10.29
C GLU A 348 5.95 36.93 -8.82
N GLU A 349 5.79 38.20 -8.43
CA GLU A 349 5.08 38.58 -7.20
C GLU A 349 3.61 38.85 -7.51
N LEU A 350 2.73 37.90 -7.17
CA LEU A 350 1.28 38.10 -7.25
C LEU A 350 0.78 39.00 -6.10
N SER A 351 -0.25 39.79 -6.37
CA SER A 351 -0.92 40.60 -5.33
C SER A 351 -1.58 39.71 -4.27
N TYR A 352 -1.77 40.26 -3.07
CA TYR A 352 -2.39 39.54 -1.95
C TYR A 352 -3.78 39.00 -2.32
N ASP A 353 -4.63 39.84 -2.92
CA ASP A 353 -6.00 39.52 -3.32
C ASP A 353 -6.07 38.33 -4.30
N VAL A 354 -5.05 38.15 -5.14
CA VAL A 354 -4.97 37.03 -6.09
C VAL A 354 -4.52 35.74 -5.38
N LEU A 355 -3.57 35.85 -4.45
CA LEU A 355 -3.14 34.73 -3.61
C LEU A 355 -4.28 34.26 -2.67
N GLU A 356 -5.08 35.20 -2.17
CA GLU A 356 -6.27 34.94 -1.36
C GLU A 356 -7.36 34.23 -2.17
N GLN A 357 -7.67 34.70 -3.39
CA GLN A 357 -8.60 34.01 -4.31
C GLN A 357 -8.17 32.56 -4.66
N VAL A 358 -6.87 32.29 -4.74
CA VAL A 358 -6.36 30.92 -4.90
C VAL A 358 -6.61 30.12 -3.62
N TYR A 359 -6.23 30.64 -2.45
CA TYR A 359 -6.45 29.98 -1.17
C TYR A 359 -7.93 29.66 -0.93
N ASP A 360 -8.83 30.61 -1.20
CA ASP A 360 -10.27 30.43 -0.97
C ASP A 360 -10.85 29.32 -1.85
N LYS A 361 -10.26 29.03 -3.02
CA LYS A 361 -10.65 27.92 -3.91
C LYS A 361 -10.07 26.57 -3.50
N VAL A 362 -8.77 26.48 -3.21
CA VAL A 362 -8.07 25.18 -3.02
C VAL A 362 -7.66 24.86 -1.58
N GLY A 363 -7.80 25.79 -0.66
CA GLY A 363 -7.43 25.64 0.75
C GLY A 363 -5.91 25.58 0.99
N GLY A 364 -5.54 25.02 2.15
CA GLY A 364 -4.15 24.95 2.63
C GLY A 364 -3.36 23.72 2.17
N ARG A 365 -3.93 22.85 1.33
CA ARG A 365 -3.31 21.58 0.91
C ARG A 365 -2.05 21.83 0.09
N LEU A 366 -0.90 21.43 0.63
CA LEU A 366 0.42 21.73 0.04
C LEU A 366 0.58 21.21 -1.40
N SER A 367 0.08 20.00 -1.68
CA SER A 367 0.09 19.43 -3.03
C SER A 367 -0.71 20.25 -4.04
N PHE A 368 -1.84 20.84 -3.64
CA PHE A 368 -2.63 21.73 -4.48
C PHE A 368 -1.91 23.06 -4.68
N LEU A 369 -1.41 23.69 -3.61
CA LEU A 369 -0.66 24.95 -3.69
C LEU A 369 0.58 24.84 -4.60
N ASN A 370 1.34 23.74 -4.51
CA ASN A 370 2.49 23.49 -5.39
C ASN A 370 2.07 23.31 -6.86
N ARG A 371 1.03 22.51 -7.13
CA ARG A 371 0.48 22.34 -8.50
C ARG A 371 0.02 23.67 -9.09
N VAL A 372 -0.71 24.48 -8.31
CA VAL A 372 -1.22 25.79 -8.72
C VAL A 372 -0.08 26.80 -8.95
N ALA A 373 0.96 26.77 -8.12
CA ALA A 373 2.12 27.64 -8.29
C ALA A 373 2.93 27.34 -9.56
N LYS A 374 2.98 26.07 -10.01
CA LYS A 374 3.69 25.63 -11.21
C LYS A 374 2.96 25.89 -12.54
N ALA A 375 1.66 26.21 -12.52
CA ALA A 375 0.88 26.45 -13.73
C ALA A 375 1.10 27.85 -14.32
N GLN A 376 0.96 28.03 -15.63
CA GLN A 376 0.88 29.39 -16.20
C GLN A 376 -0.46 30.04 -15.84
N ASP A 377 -1.57 29.37 -16.16
CA ASP A 377 -2.93 29.78 -15.77
C ASP A 377 -3.35 29.08 -14.46
N PHE A 378 -3.03 29.71 -13.34
CA PHE A 378 -3.34 29.20 -12.00
C PHE A 378 -4.84 29.21 -11.69
N MET A 379 -5.60 30.20 -12.16
CA MET A 379 -7.04 30.29 -11.88
C MET A 379 -7.81 29.17 -12.58
N LYS A 380 -7.47 28.86 -13.84
CA LYS A 380 -8.01 27.69 -14.54
C LYS A 380 -7.62 26.38 -13.84
N LEU A 381 -6.40 26.27 -13.33
CA LEU A 381 -6.00 25.07 -12.58
C LEU A 381 -6.74 24.94 -11.24
N CYS A 382 -6.99 26.03 -10.51
CA CYS A 382 -7.83 25.99 -9.29
C CYS A 382 -9.24 25.45 -9.59
N ASN A 383 -9.87 25.94 -10.66
CA ASN A 383 -11.18 25.45 -11.10
C ASN A 383 -11.10 23.97 -11.55
N SER A 384 -10.03 23.58 -12.23
CA SER A 384 -9.79 22.18 -12.62
C SER A 384 -9.54 21.25 -11.44
N ILE A 385 -8.98 21.73 -10.32
CA ILE A 385 -8.85 20.95 -9.08
C ILE A 385 -10.23 20.75 -8.44
N CYS A 386 -11.03 21.80 -8.28
CA CYS A 386 -12.39 21.69 -7.75
C CYS A 386 -13.26 20.74 -8.60
N GLN A 387 -13.17 20.85 -9.93
CA GLN A 387 -13.88 19.95 -10.84
C GLN A 387 -13.37 18.51 -10.76
N ALA A 388 -12.07 18.29 -10.54
CA ALA A 388 -11.51 16.94 -10.41
C ALA A 388 -12.01 16.24 -9.13
N GLU A 389 -12.02 16.91 -7.98
CA GLU A 389 -12.54 16.34 -6.72
C GLU A 389 -14.04 16.02 -6.83
N LYS A 390 -14.82 16.93 -7.43
CA LYS A 390 -16.24 16.68 -7.74
C LYS A 390 -16.44 15.48 -8.67
N THR A 391 -15.67 15.40 -9.74
CA THR A 391 -15.73 14.26 -10.68
C THR A 391 -15.28 12.96 -10.01
N TRP A 392 -14.32 13.01 -9.09
CA TRP A 392 -13.89 11.85 -8.29
C TRP A 392 -15.03 11.33 -7.40
N PHE A 393 -15.65 12.21 -6.61
CA PHE A 393 -16.76 11.83 -5.74
C PHE A 393 -17.96 11.29 -6.51
N LEU A 394 -18.35 11.92 -7.63
CA LEU A 394 -19.42 11.41 -8.49
C LEU A 394 -19.06 10.04 -9.10
N ASN A 395 -17.84 9.86 -9.61
CA ASN A 395 -17.42 8.58 -10.19
C ASN A 395 -17.30 7.43 -9.17
N LYS A 396 -17.19 7.74 -7.87
CA LYS A 396 -17.02 6.76 -6.79
C LYS A 396 -18.28 6.49 -5.98
N CYS A 397 -19.19 7.46 -5.91
CA CYS A 397 -20.30 7.46 -4.96
C CYS A 397 -21.64 7.98 -5.54
N TRP A 398 -21.81 8.04 -6.87
CA TRP A 398 -23.10 8.47 -7.43
C TRP A 398 -24.20 7.40 -7.26
N ILE A 399 -25.41 7.91 -7.07
CA ILE A 399 -26.62 7.18 -6.72
C ILE A 399 -27.60 7.08 -7.90
N LEU A 400 -28.32 5.97 -8.01
CA LEU A 400 -29.10 5.63 -9.21
C LEU A 400 -30.61 5.89 -9.10
N GLY A 401 -31.15 6.12 -7.90
CA GLY A 401 -32.59 6.34 -7.69
C GLY A 401 -33.41 5.04 -7.78
N THR A 402 -34.70 5.17 -8.11
CA THR A 402 -35.64 4.04 -8.29
C THR A 402 -35.19 3.05 -9.38
N GLU A 403 -34.53 3.57 -10.42
CA GLU A 403 -34.12 2.83 -11.62
C GLU A 403 -32.90 1.93 -11.40
N MET A 404 -32.41 1.77 -10.16
CA MET A 404 -31.31 0.84 -9.89
C MET A 404 -31.73 -0.61 -10.10
N ASP A 405 -30.83 -1.38 -10.69
CA ASP A 405 -30.94 -2.84 -10.80
C ASP A 405 -30.66 -3.51 -9.45
N ASP A 406 -31.24 -4.68 -9.21
CA ASP A 406 -31.03 -5.45 -7.99
C ASP A 406 -29.56 -5.94 -7.89
N ASP A 407 -28.90 -6.17 -9.03
CA ASP A 407 -27.51 -6.63 -9.12
C ASP A 407 -26.46 -5.59 -8.65
N VAL A 408 -26.79 -4.30 -8.60
CA VAL A 408 -25.85 -3.21 -8.19
C VAL A 408 -26.01 -2.78 -6.74
N MET A 409 -26.76 -3.54 -5.94
CA MET A 409 -27.16 -3.18 -4.57
C MET A 409 -25.99 -2.83 -3.64
N ASP A 410 -24.87 -3.57 -3.67
CA ASP A 410 -23.72 -3.29 -2.78
C ASP A 410 -22.98 -2.00 -3.16
N GLU A 411 -22.85 -1.70 -4.46
CA GLU A 411 -22.32 -0.42 -4.94
C GLU A 411 -23.24 0.73 -4.54
N GLN A 412 -24.56 0.54 -4.61
CA GLN A 412 -25.52 1.57 -4.22
C GLN A 412 -25.63 1.77 -2.71
N LYS A 413 -25.37 0.75 -1.88
CA LYS A 413 -25.14 0.94 -0.43
C LYS A 413 -23.88 1.77 -0.17
N TYR A 414 -22.79 1.51 -0.90
CA TYR A 414 -21.54 2.26 -0.79
C TYR A 414 -21.71 3.72 -1.22
N SER A 415 -22.40 3.97 -2.33
CA SER A 415 -22.68 5.31 -2.86
C SER A 415 -23.64 6.11 -1.98
N SER A 416 -24.77 5.52 -1.59
CA SER A 416 -25.80 6.22 -0.80
C SER A 416 -25.29 6.59 0.60
N ALA A 417 -24.56 5.70 1.30
CA ALA A 417 -23.98 6.03 2.60
C ALA A 417 -22.97 7.20 2.54
N ALA A 418 -22.21 7.33 1.45
CA ALA A 418 -21.33 8.47 1.22
C ALA A 418 -22.13 9.76 0.95
N MET A 419 -23.18 9.69 0.14
CA MET A 419 -24.06 10.84 -0.15
C MET A 419 -24.81 11.34 1.10
N VAL A 420 -25.29 10.44 1.95
CA VAL A 420 -25.91 10.79 3.24
C VAL A 420 -24.90 11.49 4.17
N LEU A 421 -23.66 11.01 4.27
CA LEU A 421 -22.62 11.67 5.07
C LEU A 421 -22.21 13.03 4.49
N ALA A 422 -22.11 13.15 3.16
CA ALA A 422 -21.83 14.43 2.48
C ALA A 422 -22.95 15.44 2.75
N ARG A 423 -24.23 15.03 2.66
CA ARG A 423 -25.39 15.86 3.02
C ARG A 423 -25.31 16.32 4.48
N ALA A 424 -25.04 15.40 5.41
CA ALA A 424 -24.92 15.72 6.83
C ALA A 424 -23.78 16.71 7.14
N LEU A 425 -22.65 16.65 6.42
CA LEU A 425 -21.59 17.65 6.52
C LEU A 425 -22.03 19.03 6.00
N VAL A 426 -22.76 19.08 4.89
CA VAL A 426 -23.30 20.33 4.32
C VAL A 426 -24.43 20.92 5.19
N GLU A 427 -25.25 20.10 5.81
CA GLU A 427 -26.24 20.53 6.82
C GLU A 427 -25.53 21.10 8.05
N LYS A 428 -24.56 20.38 8.61
CA LYS A 428 -23.78 20.84 9.76
C LYS A 428 -23.04 22.15 9.49
N GLU A 429 -22.55 22.37 8.27
CA GLU A 429 -21.91 23.62 7.88
C GLU A 429 -22.85 24.84 7.97
N LYS A 430 -24.17 24.64 7.74
CA LYS A 430 -25.20 25.69 7.90
C LYS A 430 -25.49 26.02 9.38
N GLU A 431 -25.22 25.07 10.29
CA GLU A 431 -25.41 25.23 11.74
C GLU A 431 -24.19 25.85 12.44
N MET A 432 -23.02 25.88 11.79
CA MET A 432 -21.79 26.43 12.36
C MET A 432 -21.85 27.95 12.50
N GLU A 433 -21.53 28.47 13.69
CA GLU A 433 -21.40 29.91 13.94
C GLU A 433 -20.34 30.59 13.04
N LYS A 434 -19.32 29.83 12.63
CA LYS A 434 -18.18 30.29 11.83
C LYS A 434 -17.66 29.18 10.93
N THR A 435 -17.66 29.43 9.63
CA THR A 435 -17.03 28.60 8.59
C THR A 435 -15.69 29.16 8.10
N TYR A 436 -15.29 30.34 8.57
CA TYR A 436 -14.07 31.03 8.17
C TYR A 436 -13.48 31.86 9.32
N ASP A 437 -12.16 31.82 9.48
CA ASP A 437 -11.40 32.70 10.37
C ASP A 437 -10.36 33.51 9.55
N PRO A 438 -10.22 34.82 9.75
CA PRO A 438 -9.30 35.64 8.94
C PRO A 438 -7.81 35.23 9.01
N LYS A 439 -7.37 34.53 10.06
CA LYS A 439 -5.98 34.09 10.26
C LYS A 439 -5.77 32.62 9.92
N LEU A 440 -6.68 31.74 10.34
CA LEU A 440 -6.59 30.30 10.10
C LEU A 440 -7.10 29.95 8.70
N GLY A 441 -8.14 30.63 8.22
CA GLY A 441 -8.80 30.42 6.93
C GLY A 441 -10.06 29.57 7.04
N HIS A 442 -10.25 28.64 6.11
CA HIS A 442 -11.43 27.77 6.05
C HIS A 442 -11.55 26.87 7.29
N ILE A 443 -12.75 26.84 7.89
CA ILE A 443 -13.12 25.92 8.97
C ILE A 443 -14.15 24.94 8.39
N LEU A 444 -13.73 23.71 8.13
CA LEU A 444 -14.60 22.68 7.58
C LEU A 444 -15.52 22.08 8.67
N PRO A 445 -16.73 21.61 8.32
CA PRO A 445 -17.58 20.86 9.23
C PRO A 445 -16.91 19.54 9.63
N GLU A 446 -16.96 19.21 10.93
CA GLU A 446 -16.44 17.96 11.48
C GLU A 446 -17.53 17.19 12.25
N ILE A 447 -17.70 15.89 11.97
CA ILE A 447 -18.65 14.99 12.66
C ILE A 447 -17.85 13.91 13.40
N PRO A 448 -18.07 13.65 14.71
CA PRO A 448 -17.37 12.57 15.42
C PRO A 448 -17.59 11.20 14.74
N LEU A 449 -16.54 10.37 14.65
CA LEU A 449 -16.55 9.09 13.91
C LEU A 449 -17.73 8.17 14.28
N HIS A 450 -18.10 8.11 15.56
CA HIS A 450 -19.26 7.31 15.99
C HIS A 450 -20.59 7.85 15.44
N LYS A 451 -20.73 9.18 15.29
CA LYS A 451 -21.90 9.81 14.66
C LYS A 451 -21.88 9.69 13.14
N ALA A 452 -20.71 9.76 12.50
CA ALA A 452 -20.60 9.47 11.07
C ALA A 452 -21.04 8.02 10.77
N ARG A 453 -20.59 7.06 11.58
CA ARG A 453 -21.02 5.64 11.52
C ARG A 453 -22.54 5.47 11.74
N GLU A 454 -23.14 6.24 12.66
CA GLU A 454 -24.59 6.26 12.91
C GLU A 454 -25.38 6.80 11.70
N ILE A 455 -24.95 7.96 11.17
CA ILE A 455 -25.56 8.63 10.01
C ILE A 455 -25.50 7.76 8.74
N MET A 456 -24.37 7.09 8.49
CA MET A 456 -24.17 6.23 7.33
C MET A 456 -24.96 4.92 7.38
N THR A 457 -25.30 4.44 8.59
CA THR A 457 -25.77 3.07 8.91
C THR A 457 -24.79 1.93 8.56
N ARG A 458 -24.09 2.01 7.43
CA ARG A 458 -22.97 1.14 7.01
C ARG A 458 -21.63 1.62 7.56
N ALA A 459 -21.46 1.41 8.87
CA ALA A 459 -20.28 1.84 9.64
C ALA A 459 -18.93 1.30 9.13
N ASP A 460 -18.94 0.25 8.30
CA ASP A 460 -17.79 -0.42 7.70
C ASP A 460 -17.17 0.36 6.54
N PHE A 461 -17.95 1.14 5.77
CA PHE A 461 -17.43 1.85 4.60
C PHE A 461 -16.55 3.07 4.92
N ILE A 462 -16.58 3.59 6.15
CA ILE A 462 -15.89 4.84 6.49
C ILE A 462 -14.37 4.76 6.30
N GLN A 463 -13.77 3.57 6.50
CA GLN A 463 -12.35 3.31 6.25
C GLN A 463 -12.02 3.32 4.76
N SER A 464 -12.91 2.80 3.91
CA SER A 464 -12.75 2.85 2.46
C SER A 464 -12.85 4.28 1.92
N TYR A 465 -13.75 5.11 2.46
CA TYR A 465 -13.85 6.52 2.06
C TYR A 465 -12.63 7.36 2.50
N ASP A 466 -12.04 7.04 3.66
CA ASP A 466 -10.78 7.64 4.15
C ASP A 466 -9.64 7.31 3.18
N HIS A 467 -9.48 6.02 2.83
CA HIS A 467 -8.49 5.53 1.87
C HIS A 467 -8.66 6.13 0.45
N GLU A 468 -9.91 6.29 -0.01
CA GLU A 468 -10.26 6.89 -1.30
C GLU A 468 -10.17 8.44 -1.29
N ASN A 469 -9.79 9.06 -0.17
CA ASN A 469 -9.61 10.51 0.01
C ASN A 469 -10.92 11.31 -0.24
N ILE A 470 -12.07 10.72 0.13
CA ILE A 470 -13.38 11.37 0.01
C ILE A 470 -13.71 12.10 1.31
N PHE A 471 -13.62 11.36 2.42
CA PHE A 471 -13.61 11.91 3.77
C PHE A 471 -12.21 11.75 4.36
N THR A 472 -11.93 12.44 5.46
CA THR A 472 -10.77 12.18 6.31
C THR A 472 -11.24 11.98 7.74
N ILE A 473 -10.65 11.01 8.43
CA ILE A 473 -10.76 10.84 9.88
C ILE A 473 -9.47 11.38 10.55
N ASP A 474 -9.58 12.44 11.34
CA ASP A 474 -8.42 13.01 12.03
C ASP A 474 -7.97 12.17 13.26
N SER A 475 -6.84 12.53 13.86
CA SER A 475 -6.31 11.82 15.05
C SER A 475 -7.19 11.94 16.32
N ARG A 476 -8.18 12.84 16.33
CA ARG A 476 -9.21 13.00 17.36
C ARG A 476 -10.48 12.19 17.04
N ALA A 477 -10.47 11.40 15.96
CA ALA A 477 -11.61 10.68 15.41
C ALA A 477 -12.77 11.59 14.96
N MET A 478 -12.42 12.71 14.32
CA MET A 478 -13.36 13.64 13.68
C MET A 478 -13.35 13.43 12.17
N VAL A 479 -14.54 13.26 11.57
CA VAL A 479 -14.76 13.02 10.15
C VAL A 479 -15.14 14.32 9.45
N ARG A 480 -14.46 14.64 8.36
CA ARG A 480 -14.73 15.81 7.51
C ARG A 480 -14.52 15.47 6.03
N ALA A 481 -14.91 16.35 5.12
CA ALA A 481 -14.43 16.28 3.73
C ALA A 481 -12.89 16.32 3.71
N ASP A 482 -12.23 15.55 2.82
CA ASP A 482 -10.76 15.50 2.77
C ASP A 482 -10.15 16.90 2.62
N SER A 483 -10.67 17.69 1.68
CA SER A 483 -10.14 19.01 1.33
C SER A 483 -11.23 20.06 1.14
N VAL A 484 -10.82 21.33 1.10
CA VAL A 484 -11.72 22.47 0.76
C VAL A 484 -12.39 22.26 -0.62
N PRO A 485 -11.67 21.89 -1.70
CA PRO A 485 -12.27 21.43 -2.95
C PRO A 485 -13.32 20.31 -2.82
N MET A 486 -13.12 19.33 -1.94
CA MET A 486 -14.09 18.26 -1.73
C MET A 486 -15.35 18.76 -1.00
N GLN A 487 -15.22 19.62 0.01
CA GLN A 487 -16.38 20.27 0.64
C GLN A 487 -17.13 21.16 -0.36
N ASN A 488 -16.40 21.87 -1.25
CA ASN A 488 -17.02 22.65 -2.34
C ASN A 488 -17.86 21.74 -3.26
N ALA A 489 -17.37 20.54 -3.59
CA ALA A 489 -18.11 19.55 -4.38
C ALA A 489 -19.37 19.05 -3.66
N PHE A 490 -19.29 18.73 -2.36
CA PHE A 490 -20.45 18.34 -1.55
C PHE A 490 -21.52 19.43 -1.54
N ARG A 491 -21.14 20.69 -1.28
CA ARG A 491 -22.08 21.83 -1.34
C ARG A 491 -22.76 21.96 -2.70
N GLU A 492 -22.01 21.80 -3.80
CA GLU A 492 -22.58 21.92 -5.14
C GLU A 492 -23.57 20.79 -5.43
N ILE A 493 -23.19 19.53 -5.17
CA ILE A 493 -24.02 18.35 -5.45
C ILE A 493 -25.29 18.35 -4.60
N CYS A 494 -25.17 18.62 -3.29
CA CYS A 494 -26.34 18.73 -2.40
C CYS A 494 -27.21 19.97 -2.67
N SER A 495 -26.79 20.87 -3.57
CA SER A 495 -27.61 22.00 -4.04
C SER A 495 -28.33 21.74 -5.37
N TRP A 496 -28.12 20.57 -5.99
CA TRP A 496 -28.78 20.23 -7.25
C TRP A 496 -30.30 20.04 -7.07
N PRO A 497 -31.13 20.57 -8.00
CA PRO A 497 -32.57 20.35 -7.97
C PRO A 497 -32.91 18.86 -7.97
N GLY A 498 -33.74 18.42 -7.02
CA GLY A 498 -34.13 17.01 -6.87
C GLY A 498 -33.09 16.10 -6.19
N PHE A 499 -31.96 16.63 -5.68
CA PHE A 499 -30.95 15.81 -5.00
C PHE A 499 -31.52 14.97 -3.84
N ASP A 500 -32.26 15.61 -2.92
CA ASP A 500 -32.80 14.91 -1.74
C ASP A 500 -33.85 13.85 -2.12
N GLU A 501 -34.69 14.13 -3.12
CA GLU A 501 -35.66 13.18 -3.67
C GLU A 501 -34.96 11.99 -4.34
N HIS A 502 -33.93 12.24 -5.14
CA HIS A 502 -33.13 11.19 -5.79
C HIS A 502 -32.35 10.33 -4.79
N LEU A 503 -31.88 10.93 -3.69
CA LEU A 503 -31.24 10.22 -2.58
C LEU A 503 -32.26 9.35 -1.81
N GLU A 504 -33.42 9.90 -1.45
CA GLU A 504 -34.46 9.13 -0.75
C GLU A 504 -34.97 7.97 -1.62
N ASN A 505 -35.26 8.21 -2.89
CA ASN A 505 -35.62 7.19 -3.88
C ASN A 505 -34.56 6.06 -3.99
N THR A 506 -33.27 6.38 -3.82
CA THR A 506 -32.20 5.38 -3.79
C THR A 506 -32.24 4.55 -2.50
N LEU A 507 -32.48 5.20 -1.35
CA LEU A 507 -32.54 4.55 -0.04
C LEU A 507 -33.78 3.65 0.10
N GLU A 508 -34.95 4.12 -0.33
CA GLU A 508 -36.18 3.34 -0.39
C GLU A 508 -36.01 2.10 -1.27
N ARG A 509 -35.48 2.26 -2.49
CA ARG A 509 -35.24 1.17 -3.42
C ARG A 509 -34.24 0.13 -2.88
N ILE A 510 -33.18 0.52 -2.17
CA ILE A 510 -32.30 -0.43 -1.44
C ILE A 510 -33.10 -1.20 -0.38
N GLY A 511 -33.94 -0.50 0.39
CA GLY A 511 -34.80 -1.10 1.41
C GLY A 511 -35.77 -2.14 0.83
N ASP A 512 -36.39 -1.84 -0.30
CA ASP A 512 -37.30 -2.74 -1.02
C ASP A 512 -36.58 -4.03 -1.46
N ILE A 513 -35.43 -3.92 -2.11
CA ILE A 513 -34.68 -5.10 -2.59
C ILE A 513 -34.19 -5.94 -1.39
N GLU A 514 -33.71 -5.30 -0.32
CA GLU A 514 -33.37 -6.03 0.91
C GLU A 514 -34.60 -6.70 1.56
N SER A 515 -35.79 -6.13 1.44
CA SER A 515 -37.02 -6.73 1.96
C SER A 515 -37.40 -8.00 1.19
N LEU A 516 -37.28 -7.97 -0.15
CA LEU A 516 -37.52 -9.12 -1.03
C LEU A 516 -36.52 -10.26 -0.77
N GLY A 517 -35.24 -9.94 -0.54
CA GLY A 517 -34.22 -10.92 -0.15
C GLY A 517 -34.44 -11.56 1.23
N ARG A 518 -35.26 -10.95 2.11
CA ARG A 518 -35.59 -11.48 3.44
C ARG A 518 -36.86 -12.34 3.45
N THR A 519 -37.65 -12.34 2.38
CA THR A 519 -38.79 -13.26 2.22
C THR A 519 -38.28 -14.70 2.08
N ARG A 520 -38.36 -15.47 3.17
CA ARG A 520 -37.92 -16.88 3.21
C ARG A 520 -38.71 -17.73 2.22
N GLU A 521 -38.03 -18.28 1.23
CA GLU A 521 -38.58 -19.35 0.40
C GLU A 521 -38.84 -20.60 1.28
N LEU A 522 -40.07 -21.11 1.28
CA LEU A 522 -40.43 -22.38 1.91
C LEU A 522 -40.25 -23.53 0.92
N THR A 523 -38.99 -23.93 0.70
CA THR A 523 -38.67 -25.05 -0.19
C THR A 523 -39.04 -26.39 0.45
N ILE A 524 -40.16 -26.99 0.01
CA ILE A 524 -40.65 -28.29 0.48
C ILE A 524 -39.92 -29.41 -0.29
N LYS A 525 -38.83 -29.93 0.32
CA LYS A 525 -37.84 -30.77 -0.39
C LYS A 525 -38.36 -32.10 -0.92
N ASP A 526 -39.28 -32.80 -0.24
CA ASP A 526 -39.67 -34.15 -0.71
C ASP A 526 -40.54 -34.08 -1.97
N LEU A 527 -41.24 -32.96 -2.23
CA LEU A 527 -41.97 -32.74 -3.48
C LEU A 527 -41.05 -32.77 -4.72
N TRP A 528 -39.76 -32.42 -4.57
CA TRP A 528 -38.81 -32.43 -5.68
C TRP A 528 -38.47 -33.85 -6.17
N ASN A 529 -38.69 -34.87 -5.33
CA ASN A 529 -38.44 -36.28 -5.63
C ASN A 529 -39.75 -37.09 -5.79
N GLN A 530 -40.81 -36.47 -6.32
CA GLN A 530 -42.18 -37.05 -6.40
C GLN A 530 -42.77 -37.47 -5.03
N GLY A 531 -42.19 -37.03 -3.92
CA GLY A 531 -42.73 -37.24 -2.59
C GLY A 531 -44.07 -36.56 -2.39
N LYS A 532 -44.84 -37.03 -1.41
CA LYS A 532 -46.20 -36.57 -1.13
C LYS A 532 -46.36 -36.24 0.34
N TYR A 533 -47.11 -35.20 0.64
CA TYR A 533 -47.41 -34.80 2.01
C TYR A 533 -48.89 -34.99 2.31
N GLN A 534 -49.18 -35.73 3.39
CA GLN A 534 -50.53 -35.91 3.92
C GLN A 534 -50.73 -34.99 5.13
N LEU A 535 -51.68 -34.05 5.04
CA LEU A 535 -52.22 -33.34 6.18
C LEU A 535 -53.43 -34.11 6.73
N ALA A 536 -53.25 -34.75 7.88
CA ALA A 536 -54.37 -35.26 8.68
C ALA A 536 -54.97 -34.11 9.50
N MET A 537 -56.16 -33.64 9.12
CA MET A 537 -56.93 -32.67 9.89
C MET A 537 -57.57 -33.38 11.09
N ARG A 538 -57.31 -32.88 12.29
CA ARG A 538 -57.84 -33.40 13.56
C ARG A 538 -58.69 -32.34 14.26
N ASP A 539 -59.87 -32.73 14.71
CA ASP A 539 -60.76 -31.92 15.53
C ASP A 539 -60.16 -31.70 16.95
N HIS A 540 -60.70 -30.75 17.72
CA HIS A 540 -60.21 -30.34 19.05
C HIS A 540 -60.10 -31.51 20.06
N LYS A 541 -60.79 -32.63 19.81
CA LYS A 541 -60.76 -33.86 20.60
C LYS A 541 -59.75 -34.90 20.09
N GLY A 542 -58.83 -34.50 19.20
CA GLY A 542 -57.76 -35.34 18.64
C GLY A 542 -58.22 -36.40 17.63
N ARG A 543 -59.49 -36.36 17.19
CA ARG A 543 -60.05 -37.30 16.21
C ARG A 543 -59.82 -36.78 14.79
N GLU A 544 -59.39 -37.65 13.89
CA GLU A 544 -59.18 -37.30 12.49
C GLU A 544 -60.53 -37.05 11.80
N SER A 545 -60.70 -35.85 11.24
CA SER A 545 -61.90 -35.41 10.52
C SER A 545 -61.73 -35.46 9.00
N GLY A 546 -60.50 -35.64 8.51
CA GLY A 546 -60.19 -35.81 7.10
C GLY A 546 -58.68 -35.82 6.84
N ILE A 547 -58.27 -36.41 5.71
CA ILE A 547 -56.88 -36.38 5.24
C ILE A 547 -56.88 -35.68 3.89
N ALA A 548 -56.00 -34.69 3.72
CA ALA A 548 -55.72 -34.05 2.45
C ALA A 548 -54.28 -34.39 2.04
N GLU A 549 -54.11 -35.02 0.87
CA GLU A 549 -52.80 -35.30 0.27
C GLU A 549 -52.50 -34.26 -0.80
N PHE A 550 -51.30 -33.70 -0.80
CA PHE A 550 -50.81 -32.88 -1.91
C PHE A 550 -49.46 -33.38 -2.42
N SER A 551 -49.33 -33.35 -3.75
CA SER A 551 -48.16 -33.80 -4.50
C SER A 551 -47.96 -32.86 -5.69
N VAL A 552 -46.79 -32.91 -6.32
CA VAL A 552 -46.57 -32.22 -7.60
C VAL A 552 -47.49 -32.83 -8.66
N VAL A 553 -48.14 -31.98 -9.45
CA VAL A 553 -48.91 -32.42 -10.62
C VAL A 553 -47.91 -32.68 -11.76
N GLU A 554 -47.82 -33.92 -12.20
CA GLU A 554 -47.04 -34.27 -13.39
C GLU A 554 -47.68 -33.59 -14.61
N LYS A 555 -46.87 -32.87 -15.39
CA LYS A 555 -47.34 -32.34 -16.67
C LYS A 555 -47.65 -33.53 -17.59
N PRO A 556 -48.77 -33.54 -18.33
CA PRO A 556 -48.97 -34.55 -19.35
C PRO A 556 -47.80 -34.49 -20.34
N GLU A 557 -47.26 -35.65 -20.69
CA GLU A 557 -46.31 -35.76 -21.79
C GLU A 557 -47.03 -35.31 -23.07
N GLU A 558 -46.46 -34.33 -23.78
CA GLU A 558 -46.93 -34.02 -25.13
C GLU A 558 -46.49 -35.18 -26.02
N ASP A 559 -47.45 -36.00 -26.46
CA ASP A 559 -47.22 -37.08 -27.41
C ASP A 559 -46.58 -36.50 -28.68
N ASP A 560 -45.28 -36.75 -28.85
CA ASP A 560 -44.47 -36.30 -29.98
C ASP A 560 -44.83 -37.13 -31.23
N GLU A 561 -46.02 -36.88 -31.79
CA GLU A 561 -46.51 -37.49 -33.04
C GLU A 561 -45.59 -37.07 -34.19
N GLY A 562 -44.57 -37.90 -34.41
CA GLY A 562 -43.58 -37.72 -35.45
C GLY A 562 -44.17 -37.68 -36.85
N LYS A 563 -44.41 -36.47 -37.36
CA LYS A 563 -44.57 -36.23 -38.80
C LYS A 563 -43.23 -36.40 -39.51
N LYS A 564 -43.03 -37.60 -40.04
CA LYS A 564 -42.53 -37.69 -41.42
C LYS A 564 -43.69 -37.36 -42.36
N ASP A 565 -43.41 -36.55 -43.37
CA ASP A 565 -43.64 -36.90 -44.79
C ASP A 565 -43.06 -35.79 -45.68
N ASP A 566 -42.37 -36.24 -46.74
CA ASP A 566 -41.87 -35.56 -47.96
C ASP A 566 -41.06 -34.23 -47.87
#